data_AF-A0A9W4S419-F1
#
_entry.id   AF-A0A9W4S419-F1
#
_cell.length_a   1.000
_cell.length_b   1.000
_cell.length_c   1.000
_cell.angle_alpha   90.00
_cell.angle_beta   90.00
_cell.angle_gamma   90.00
#
_symmetry.space_group_name_H-M   'P 1'
#
loop_
_entity.id
_entity.type
_entity.pdbx_description
1 polymer ?
#
loop_
_entity_poly.entity_id
_entity_poly.type
_entity_poly.pdbx_seq_one_letter_code
_entity_poly.pdbx_strand_id
1 'polypeptide(L)'
;LTEDGQVHRQSGGFSPAHGILICANEVRDRKHLEDTLSHEMVHAWDHLRWNVDWMGDLDLKHAACTEIRASALSGECRWTREAFTRGNWSLSQQFQDCVRKRAIQSVLNRPRCKDDVQATKVVNQVWESCFNDTRPFDEVYR
;
A
#
# COMPACT_ATOMS: atom_id res chain seq x y z
N LEU A 1 4.53 22.74 0.33
CA LEU A 1 5.78 23.30 -0.24
C LEU A 1 6.89 22.87 0.68
N THR A 2 7.91 22.17 0.18
CA THR A 2 9.14 21.94 0.95
C THR A 2 9.86 23.28 1.14
N GLU A 3 10.81 23.34 2.06
CA GLU A 3 11.63 24.54 2.30
C GLU A 3 12.34 25.03 1.02
N ASP A 4 12.55 24.13 0.05
CA ASP A 4 13.16 24.38 -1.26
C ASP A 4 12.18 24.86 -2.34
N GLY A 5 10.92 25.12 -1.98
CA GLY A 5 9.88 25.56 -2.91
C GLY A 5 9.32 24.46 -3.82
N GLN A 6 9.63 23.19 -3.57
CA GLN A 6 9.03 22.08 -4.32
C GLN A 6 7.65 21.69 -3.76
N VAL A 7 6.74 21.32 -4.66
CA VAL A 7 5.43 20.80 -4.27
C VAL A 7 5.57 19.31 -3.97
N HIS A 8 5.55 18.94 -2.69
CA HIS A 8 5.37 17.54 -2.30
C HIS A 8 3.94 17.12 -2.64
N ARG A 9 3.79 16.20 -3.60
CA ARG A 9 2.50 15.68 -4.04
C ARG A 9 2.24 14.32 -3.39
N GLN A 10 1.18 14.25 -2.61
CA GLN A 10 0.75 13.05 -1.91
C GLN A 10 -0.77 13.07 -1.82
N SER A 11 -1.44 11.99 -2.23
CA SER A 11 -2.91 11.88 -2.18
C SER A 11 -3.44 11.74 -0.75
N GLY A 12 -2.71 11.03 0.10
CA GLY A 12 -3.03 10.79 1.49
C GLY A 12 -1.89 10.08 2.22
N GLY A 13 -2.04 9.91 3.53
CA GLY A 13 -1.05 9.21 4.35
C GLY A 13 -1.57 8.93 5.76
N PHE A 14 -1.02 7.90 6.40
CA PHE A 14 -1.30 7.54 7.78
C PHE A 14 -0.13 7.91 8.70
N SER A 15 -0.46 8.52 9.84
CA SER A 15 0.49 8.79 10.93
C SER A 15 -0.09 8.25 12.25
N PRO A 16 0.66 7.46 13.04
CA PRO A 16 0.24 7.04 14.37
C PRO A 16 -0.17 8.20 15.29
N ALA A 17 0.48 9.36 15.15
CA ALA A 17 0.25 10.52 16.02
C ALA A 17 -0.92 11.39 15.56
N HIS A 18 -1.26 11.39 14.26
CA HIS A 18 -2.21 12.34 13.67
C HIS A 18 -3.42 11.67 13.02
N GLY A 19 -3.37 10.36 12.75
CA GLY A 19 -4.39 9.63 12.03
C GLY A 19 -4.22 9.69 10.51
N ILE A 20 -5.34 9.64 9.79
CA ILE A 20 -5.39 9.63 8.32
C ILE A 20 -5.44 11.06 7.80
N LEU A 21 -4.51 11.40 6.92
CA LEU A 21 -4.48 12.63 6.13
C LEU A 21 -4.97 12.35 4.71
N ILE A 22 -5.83 13.21 4.19
CA ILE A 22 -6.24 13.22 2.78
C ILE A 22 -5.98 14.61 2.20
N CYS A 23 -5.27 14.65 1.08
CA CYS A 23 -4.93 15.89 0.38
C CYS A 23 -5.93 16.14 -0.74
N ALA A 24 -6.93 16.99 -0.48
CA ALA A 24 -8.00 17.29 -1.43
C ALA A 24 -7.49 17.77 -2.81
N ASN A 25 -6.33 18.45 -2.87
CA ASN A 25 -5.71 18.93 -4.11
C ASN A 25 -5.09 17.84 -4.99
N GLU A 26 -4.91 16.62 -4.48
CA GLU A 26 -4.36 15.48 -5.22
C GLU A 26 -5.43 14.40 -5.51
N VAL A 27 -6.67 14.60 -5.04
CA VAL A 27 -7.81 13.71 -5.31
C VAL A 27 -8.43 14.05 -6.66
N ARG A 28 -8.65 13.03 -7.51
CA ARG A 28 -9.12 13.20 -8.91
C ARG A 28 -10.63 13.07 -9.03
N ASP A 29 -11.17 12.07 -8.35
CA ASP A 29 -12.59 11.74 -8.34
C ASP A 29 -12.93 10.96 -7.05
N ARG A 30 -14.22 10.64 -6.88
CA ARG A 30 -14.71 9.88 -5.72
C ARG A 30 -14.02 8.52 -5.58
N LYS A 31 -13.74 7.83 -6.69
CA LYS A 31 -13.10 6.51 -6.64
C LYS A 31 -11.65 6.63 -6.14
N HIS A 32 -10.89 7.61 -6.63
CA HIS A 32 -9.54 7.88 -6.16
C HIS A 32 -9.52 8.21 -4.65
N LEU A 33 -10.53 8.95 -4.17
CA LEU A 33 -10.69 9.22 -2.74
C LEU A 33 -10.96 7.94 -1.95
N GLU A 34 -11.91 7.11 -2.40
CA GLU A 34 -12.27 5.85 -1.75
C GLU A 34 -11.09 4.87 -1.70
N ASP A 35 -10.34 4.75 -2.80
CA ASP A 35 -9.14 3.90 -2.87
C ASP A 35 -8.05 4.43 -1.91
N THR A 36 -7.78 5.75 -1.91
CA THR A 36 -6.79 6.37 -1.01
C THR A 36 -7.19 6.20 0.45
N LEU A 37 -8.43 6.50 0.80
CA LEU A 37 -8.91 6.36 2.17
C LEU A 37 -8.83 4.91 2.64
N SER A 38 -9.22 3.95 1.79
CA SER A 38 -9.16 2.52 2.12
C SER A 38 -7.72 2.06 2.35
N HIS A 39 -6.77 2.55 1.55
CA HIS A 39 -5.33 2.30 1.74
C HIS A 39 -4.87 2.74 3.13
N GLU A 40 -5.16 4.00 3.49
CA GLU A 40 -4.75 4.54 4.79
C GLU A 40 -5.50 3.90 5.97
N MET A 41 -6.74 3.44 5.78
CA MET A 41 -7.47 2.70 6.80
C MET A 41 -6.85 1.33 7.08
N VAL A 42 -6.28 0.65 6.08
CA VAL A 42 -5.52 -0.58 6.29
C VAL A 42 -4.26 -0.28 7.10
N HIS A 43 -3.54 0.81 6.82
CA HIS A 43 -2.42 1.23 7.65
C HIS A 43 -2.83 1.49 9.11
N ALA A 44 -3.93 2.19 9.32
CA ALA A 44 -4.47 2.43 10.66
C ALA A 44 -4.82 1.12 11.38
N TRP A 45 -5.47 0.18 10.69
CA TRP A 45 -5.80 -1.13 11.24
C TRP A 45 -4.55 -1.92 11.62
N ASP A 46 -3.56 -1.95 10.72
CA ASP A 46 -2.34 -2.70 10.91
C ASP A 46 -1.54 -2.15 12.11
N HIS A 47 -1.50 -0.82 12.25
CA HIS A 47 -0.88 -0.16 13.40
C HIS A 47 -1.49 -0.64 14.72
N LEU A 48 -2.83 -0.67 14.80
CA LEU A 48 -3.57 -1.08 15.99
C LEU A 48 -3.44 -2.57 16.30
N ARG A 49 -3.24 -3.42 15.28
CA ARG A 49 -3.21 -4.87 15.47
C ARG A 49 -1.82 -5.46 15.68
N TRP A 50 -0.80 -4.89 15.05
CA TRP A 50 0.55 -5.47 15.01
C TRP A 50 1.67 -4.56 15.51
N ASN A 51 1.35 -3.39 16.07
CA ASN A 51 2.37 -2.43 16.56
C ASN A 51 3.45 -2.17 15.50
N VAL A 52 2.99 -1.79 14.31
CA VAL A 52 3.84 -1.62 13.11
C VAL A 52 4.95 -0.61 13.36
N ASP A 53 6.16 -0.99 12.98
CA ASP A 53 7.32 -0.10 12.92
C ASP A 53 7.29 0.70 11.62
N TRP A 54 6.71 1.90 11.69
CA TRP A 54 6.52 2.79 10.54
C TRP A 54 7.82 3.45 10.07
N MET A 55 8.79 3.66 10.95
CA MET A 55 10.06 4.27 10.55
C MET A 55 11.02 3.23 9.96
N GLY A 56 10.74 1.93 10.17
CA GLY A 56 11.65 0.85 9.78
C GLY A 56 12.92 0.89 10.61
N ASP A 57 12.85 1.43 11.83
CA ASP A 57 13.99 1.56 12.73
C ASP A 57 14.47 0.20 13.21
N LEU A 58 13.55 -0.77 13.30
CA LEU A 58 13.72 -2.16 13.73
C LEU A 58 13.59 -3.14 12.57
N ASP A 59 12.51 -3.08 11.76
CA ASP A 59 12.29 -4.03 10.67
C ASP A 59 11.45 -3.49 9.49
N LEU A 60 12.06 -3.44 8.30
CA LEU A 60 11.38 -3.09 7.05
C LEU A 60 10.28 -4.09 6.65
N LYS A 61 10.25 -5.30 7.24
CA LYS A 61 9.22 -6.31 6.95
C LYS A 61 7.83 -5.89 7.39
N HIS A 62 7.69 -5.20 8.53
CA HIS A 62 6.39 -4.71 8.98
C HIS A 62 5.85 -3.66 8.03
N ALA A 63 6.71 -2.72 7.64
CA ALA A 63 6.45 -1.75 6.58
C ALA A 63 6.05 -2.44 5.27
N ALA A 64 6.84 -3.38 4.78
CA ALA A 64 6.52 -4.10 3.54
C ALA A 64 5.19 -4.85 3.63
N CYS A 65 4.90 -5.49 4.76
CA CYS A 65 3.67 -6.25 4.96
C CYS A 65 2.43 -5.34 4.94
N THR A 66 2.47 -4.21 5.63
CA THR A 66 1.33 -3.28 5.66
C THR A 66 1.06 -2.67 4.28
N GLU A 67 2.11 -2.40 3.51
CA GLU A 67 1.99 -1.87 2.14
C GLU A 67 1.40 -2.91 1.18
N ILE A 68 1.83 -4.18 1.27
CA ILE A 68 1.23 -5.27 0.48
C ILE A 68 -0.27 -5.36 0.76
N ARG A 69 -0.66 -5.35 2.05
CA ARG A 69 -2.07 -5.42 2.46
C ARG A 69 -2.84 -4.19 1.99
N ALA A 70 -2.30 -2.99 2.20
CA ALA A 70 -2.95 -1.74 1.80
C ALA A 70 -3.17 -1.69 0.28
N SER A 71 -2.18 -2.07 -0.53
CA SER A 71 -2.32 -2.13 -1.98
C SER A 71 -3.25 -3.24 -2.48
N ALA A 72 -3.28 -4.38 -1.80
CA ALA A 72 -4.17 -5.48 -2.16
C ALA A 72 -5.64 -5.19 -1.81
N LEU A 73 -5.90 -4.50 -0.69
CA LEU A 73 -7.26 -4.35 -0.14
C LEU A 73 -7.93 -3.01 -0.47
N SER A 74 -7.16 -1.96 -0.74
CA SER A 74 -7.69 -0.61 -0.99
C SER A 74 -8.48 -0.46 -2.28
N GLY A 75 -8.18 -1.28 -3.27
CA GLY A 75 -8.73 -1.14 -4.61
C GLY A 75 -7.88 -0.32 -5.58
N GLU A 76 -6.75 0.24 -5.14
CA GLU A 76 -5.87 1.05 -6.00
C GLU A 76 -5.21 0.25 -7.14
N CYS A 77 -5.11 -1.07 -6.97
CA CYS A 77 -4.67 -2.01 -7.99
C CYS A 77 -5.84 -2.72 -8.71
N ARG A 78 -7.10 -2.28 -8.53
CA ARG A 78 -8.25 -2.86 -9.24
C ARG A 78 -8.17 -2.58 -10.74
N TRP A 79 -8.19 -3.64 -11.53
CA TRP A 79 -8.37 -3.55 -12.97
C TRP A 79 -9.85 -3.68 -13.31
N THR A 80 -10.52 -2.56 -13.56
CA THR A 80 -11.93 -2.59 -13.95
C THR A 80 -12.10 -3.12 -15.38
N ARG A 81 -12.93 -4.17 -15.51
CA ARG A 81 -13.69 -4.63 -16.70
C ARG A 81 -13.34 -5.99 -17.35
N GLU A 82 -12.26 -6.69 -16.97
CA GLU A 82 -11.93 -8.00 -17.61
C GLU A 82 -11.79 -9.21 -16.65
N ALA A 83 -11.66 -9.02 -15.34
CA ALA A 83 -11.45 -10.13 -14.38
C ALA A 83 -12.66 -11.06 -14.23
N PHE A 84 -13.88 -10.51 -14.21
CA PHE A 84 -15.10 -11.30 -13.99
C PHE A 84 -15.60 -12.06 -15.23
N THR A 85 -15.21 -11.64 -16.43
CA THR A 85 -15.82 -12.13 -17.68
C THR A 85 -14.99 -13.14 -18.45
N ARG A 86 -13.69 -13.34 -18.13
CA ARG A 86 -12.79 -14.08 -19.05
C ARG A 86 -11.84 -15.13 -18.45
N GLY A 87 -11.86 -15.40 -17.14
CA GLY A 87 -11.07 -16.50 -16.56
C GLY A 87 -9.56 -16.43 -16.86
N ASN A 88 -9.01 -15.22 -16.99
CA ASN A 88 -7.65 -15.00 -17.49
C ASN A 88 -6.63 -15.03 -16.34
N TRP A 89 -5.73 -16.02 -16.36
CA TRP A 89 -4.64 -16.15 -15.39
C TRP A 89 -3.66 -14.97 -15.40
N SER A 90 -3.51 -14.27 -16.53
CA SER A 90 -2.68 -13.06 -16.67
C SER A 90 -3.19 -11.87 -15.85
N LEU A 91 -4.49 -11.77 -15.59
CA LEU A 91 -5.08 -10.70 -14.76
C LEU A 91 -4.70 -10.86 -13.28
N SER A 92 -4.60 -12.10 -12.80
CA SER A 92 -4.10 -12.36 -11.44
C SER A 92 -2.62 -11.96 -11.29
N GLN A 93 -1.83 -12.10 -12.36
CA GLN A 93 -0.43 -11.67 -12.38
C GLN A 93 -0.34 -10.15 -12.38
N GLN A 94 -1.10 -9.45 -13.23
CA GLN A 94 -1.09 -7.98 -13.29
C GLN A 94 -1.48 -7.33 -11.96
N PHE A 95 -2.45 -7.90 -11.23
CA PHE A 95 -2.80 -7.44 -9.89
C PHE A 95 -1.64 -7.63 -8.90
N GLN A 96 -1.05 -8.83 -8.87
CA GLN A 96 0.11 -9.10 -8.03
C GLN A 96 1.29 -8.19 -8.37
N ASP A 97 1.56 -7.95 -9.65
CA ASP A 97 2.63 -7.07 -10.12
C ASP A 97 2.39 -5.61 -9.68
N CYS A 98 1.15 -5.14 -9.76
CA CYS A 98 0.77 -3.82 -9.23
C CYS A 98 1.06 -3.72 -7.74
N VAL A 99 0.57 -4.69 -6.95
CA VAL A 99 0.75 -4.71 -5.49
C VAL A 99 2.24 -4.80 -5.13
N ARG A 100 3.02 -5.66 -5.80
CA ARG A 100 4.48 -5.76 -5.61
C ARG A 100 5.15 -4.43 -5.87
N LYS A 101 4.86 -3.81 -7.02
CA LYS A 101 5.51 -2.56 -7.42
C LYS A 101 5.22 -1.43 -6.44
N ARG A 102 3.98 -1.32 -5.96
CA ARG A 102 3.60 -0.30 -4.96
C ARG A 102 4.27 -0.53 -3.61
N ALA A 103 4.28 -1.77 -3.12
CA ALA A 103 4.96 -2.11 -1.88
C ALA A 103 6.48 -1.85 -1.95
N ILE A 104 7.13 -2.23 -3.05
CA ILE A 104 8.56 -1.95 -3.27
C ILE A 104 8.82 -0.45 -3.28
N GLN A 105 8.02 0.33 -4.01
CA GLN A 105 8.16 1.79 -4.07
C GLN A 105 7.97 2.46 -2.71
N SER A 106 7.01 2.00 -1.89
CA SER A 106 6.83 2.54 -0.55
C SER A 106 8.03 2.20 0.34
N VAL A 107 8.51 0.95 0.33
CA VAL A 107 9.69 0.55 1.12
C VAL A 107 10.94 1.31 0.70
N LEU A 108 11.14 1.54 -0.61
CA LEU A 108 12.23 2.33 -1.15
C LEU A 108 12.27 3.78 -0.63
N ASN A 109 11.11 4.38 -0.41
CA ASN A 109 11.00 5.75 0.09
C ASN A 109 11.31 5.87 1.60
N ARG A 110 11.65 4.77 2.28
CA ARG A 110 11.93 4.76 3.72
C ARG A 110 13.42 5.01 3.97
N PRO A 111 13.79 5.80 5.00
CA PRO A 111 15.18 6.21 5.25
C PRO A 111 16.18 5.07 5.44
N ARG A 112 15.71 3.89 5.87
CA ARG A 112 16.54 2.72 6.22
C ARG A 112 16.70 1.73 5.06
N CYS A 113 15.95 1.91 3.96
CA CYS A 113 16.10 1.10 2.76
C CYS A 113 17.31 1.59 1.96
N LYS A 114 18.28 0.71 1.72
CA LYS A 114 19.53 1.04 1.02
C LYS A 114 19.33 1.19 -0.48
N ASP A 115 18.61 0.24 -1.07
CA ASP A 115 18.44 0.12 -2.51
C ASP A 115 17.18 -0.70 -2.87
N ASP A 116 16.88 -0.73 -4.17
CA ASP A 116 15.76 -1.50 -4.74
C ASP A 116 15.92 -3.01 -4.54
N VAL A 117 17.15 -3.50 -4.45
CA VAL A 117 17.43 -4.92 -4.20
C VAL A 117 16.98 -5.31 -2.79
N GLN A 118 17.25 -4.47 -1.79
CA GLN A 118 16.78 -4.67 -0.43
C GLN A 118 15.26 -4.57 -0.35
N ALA A 119 14.65 -3.56 -0.97
CA ALA A 119 13.20 -3.38 -0.96
C ALA A 119 12.49 -4.61 -1.56
N THR A 120 12.93 -5.04 -2.74
CA THR A 120 12.41 -6.23 -3.43
C THR A 120 12.59 -7.48 -2.57
N LYS A 121 13.76 -7.66 -1.95
CA LYS A 121 14.02 -8.81 -1.08
C LYS A 121 13.09 -8.83 0.13
N VAL A 122 12.89 -7.70 0.80
CA VAL A 122 12.02 -7.60 1.99
C VAL A 122 10.56 -7.86 1.61
N VAL A 123 10.07 -7.25 0.53
CA VAL A 123 8.70 -7.50 0.02
C VAL A 123 8.49 -8.98 -0.30
N ASN A 124 9.46 -9.62 -0.98
CA ASN A 124 9.38 -11.04 -1.32
C ASN A 124 9.40 -11.95 -0.08
N GLN A 125 10.10 -11.57 1.00
CA GLN A 125 10.15 -12.36 2.24
C GLN A 125 8.80 -12.45 2.95
N VAL A 126 7.98 -11.41 2.88
CA VAL A 126 6.69 -11.36 3.58
C VAL A 126 5.48 -11.60 2.67
N TRP A 127 5.72 -11.72 1.36
CA TRP A 127 4.69 -11.78 0.32
C TRP A 127 3.57 -12.78 0.63
N GLU A 128 3.89 -14.07 0.78
CA GLU A 128 2.90 -15.13 0.97
C GLU A 128 2.04 -14.92 2.22
N SER A 129 2.62 -14.40 3.30
CA SER A 129 1.89 -14.16 4.54
C SER A 129 0.98 -12.95 4.44
N CYS A 130 1.44 -11.86 3.81
CA CYS A 130 0.75 -10.57 3.85
C CYS A 130 -0.24 -10.40 2.70
N PHE A 131 0.06 -10.96 1.53
CA PHE A 131 -0.84 -10.88 0.37
C PHE A 131 -2.09 -11.73 0.54
N ASN A 132 -2.00 -12.85 1.25
CA ASN A 132 -3.13 -13.74 1.52
C ASN A 132 -3.93 -13.32 2.76
N ASP A 133 -3.49 -12.30 3.51
CA ASP A 133 -4.19 -11.81 4.69
C ASP A 133 -5.19 -10.71 4.32
N THR A 134 -6.47 -11.05 4.32
CA THR A 134 -7.55 -10.16 3.87
C THR A 134 -8.14 -9.29 4.97
N ARG A 135 -7.72 -9.49 6.23
CA ARG A 135 -8.31 -8.78 7.38
C ARG A 135 -8.11 -7.27 7.25
N PRO A 136 -9.07 -6.43 7.66
CA PRO A 136 -10.31 -6.75 8.38
C PRO A 136 -11.48 -7.17 7.48
N PHE A 137 -11.26 -7.32 6.17
CA PHE A 137 -12.31 -7.72 5.23
C PHE A 137 -12.45 -9.25 5.20
N ASP A 138 -13.69 -9.72 5.14
CA ASP A 138 -13.98 -11.14 4.96
C ASP A 138 -13.57 -11.61 3.56
N GLU A 139 -13.65 -10.73 2.56
CA GLU A 139 -13.21 -10.97 1.18
C GLU A 139 -12.56 -9.71 0.60
N VAL A 140 -11.55 -9.89 -0.27
CA VAL A 140 -10.98 -8.78 -1.06
C VAL A 140 -11.99 -8.40 -2.13
N TYR A 141 -12.48 -7.15 -2.13
CA TYR A 141 -13.28 -6.62 -3.23
C TYR A 141 -12.37 -6.49 -4.49
N ARG A 142 -12.31 -7.58 -5.26
CA ARG A 142 -11.59 -7.71 -6.54
C ARG A 142 -12.40 -7.16 -7.70
#